data_AF-A0ABD3V0A8-F1
#
_entry.id   AF-A0ABD3V0A8-F1
#
_cell.length_a   1.000
_cell.length_b   1.000
_cell.length_c   1.000
_cell.angle_alpha   90.00
_cell.angle_beta   90.00
_cell.angle_gamma   90.00
#
_symmetry.space_group_name_H-M   'P 1'
#
loop_
_entity.id
_entity.type
_entity.pdbx_description
1 polymer ?
#
loop_
_entity_poly.entity_id
_entity_poly.type
_entity_poly.pdbx_seq_one_letter_code
_entity_poly.pdbx_strand_id
1 'polypeptide(L)'
;GVVRIVGRKCKAFAGVVRIVGRKCKAFSGVVRIVGRKCKAFAGVARIVGSKCKAFSGVVRIVGRKCKAFAGVARIVGRKCKAFSGVVRIVGRKCKAFSGMVRIVGRKCKALSDVAETVAMKGKKFNRMIRALEGKGI
;
A
#
# COMPACT_ATOMS: atom_id res chain seq x y z
N GLY A 1 16.76 -19.40 -1.85
CA GLY A 1 17.68 -18.28 -2.14
C GLY A 1 16.95 -16.96 -2.25
N VAL A 2 17.64 -15.83 -2.06
CA VAL A 2 17.06 -14.47 -2.22
C VAL A 2 17.55 -13.85 -3.53
N VAL A 3 16.62 -13.49 -4.41
CA VAL A 3 16.94 -12.85 -5.70
C VAL A 3 16.96 -11.32 -5.53
N ARG A 4 17.99 -10.66 -6.05
CA ARG A 4 18.09 -9.19 -6.11
C ARG A 4 17.97 -8.72 -7.56
N ILE A 5 17.07 -7.77 -7.81
CA ILE A 5 16.81 -7.24 -9.15
C ILE A 5 16.91 -5.71 -9.11
N VAL A 6 17.74 -5.16 -9.99
CA VAL A 6 17.86 -3.71 -10.19
C VAL A 6 17.58 -3.40 -11.65
N GLY A 7 16.61 -2.53 -11.94
CA GLY A 7 16.31 -2.22 -13.34
C GLY A 7 15.16 -1.24 -13.55
N ARG A 8 15.11 -0.66 -14.76
CA ARG A 8 14.00 0.25 -15.14
C ARG A 8 12.65 -0.48 -15.17
N LYS A 9 12.62 -1.73 -15.61
CA LYS A 9 11.44 -2.59 -15.71
C LYS A 9 11.79 -3.96 -15.11
N CYS A 10 11.07 -4.39 -14.08
CA CYS A 10 11.19 -5.71 -13.45
C CYS A 10 9.85 -6.44 -13.60
N LYS A 11 9.85 -7.69 -14.07
CA LYS A 11 8.63 -8.46 -14.37
C LYS A 11 8.79 -9.93 -14.01
N ALA A 12 7.72 -10.56 -13.52
CA ALA A 12 7.55 -12.01 -13.47
C ALA A 12 8.64 -12.74 -12.67
N PHE A 13 8.57 -12.64 -11.35
CA PHE A 13 9.41 -13.46 -10.46
C PHE A 13 8.58 -14.05 -9.32
N ALA A 14 8.94 -15.25 -8.90
CA ALA A 14 8.37 -15.94 -7.76
C ALA A 14 9.44 -16.18 -6.68
N GLY A 15 9.00 -16.34 -5.43
CA GLY A 15 9.88 -16.66 -4.30
C GLY A 15 10.27 -15.45 -3.47
N VAL A 16 11.51 -15.43 -2.95
CA VAL A 16 11.99 -14.35 -2.08
C VAL A 16 12.79 -13.35 -2.90
N VAL A 17 12.21 -12.16 -3.13
CA VAL A 17 12.74 -11.19 -4.10
C VAL A 17 12.89 -9.78 -3.50
N ARG A 18 14.02 -9.13 -3.78
CA ARG A 18 14.26 -7.70 -3.51
C ARG A 18 14.41 -6.94 -4.83
N ILE A 19 13.65 -5.87 -5.00
CA ILE A 19 13.55 -5.15 -6.28
C ILE A 19 13.77 -3.66 -6.07
N VAL A 20 14.67 -3.09 -6.87
CA VAL A 20 14.81 -1.64 -7.03
C VAL A 20 14.54 -1.29 -8.48
N GLY A 21 13.43 -0.59 -8.75
CA GLY A 21 13.08 -0.30 -10.15
C GLY A 21 11.97 0.69 -10.38
N ARG A 22 11.93 1.31 -11.57
CA ARG A 22 10.88 2.31 -11.88
C ARG A 22 9.50 1.67 -12.07
N LYS A 23 9.45 0.49 -12.69
CA LYS A 23 8.22 -0.26 -12.98
C LYS A 23 8.39 -1.72 -12.56
N CYS A 24 7.61 -2.19 -11.60
CA CYS A 24 7.62 -3.57 -11.12
C CYS A 24 6.22 -4.18 -11.35
N LYS A 25 6.14 -5.33 -12.02
CA LYS A 25 4.88 -6.03 -12.31
C LYS A 25 4.96 -7.53 -12.06
N ALA A 26 3.87 -8.13 -11.56
CA ALA A 26 3.65 -9.58 -11.52
C ALA A 26 4.73 -10.30 -10.70
N PHE A 27 4.58 -10.31 -9.37
CA PHE A 27 5.45 -11.11 -8.51
C PHE A 27 4.64 -11.86 -7.46
N SER A 28 5.11 -13.04 -7.08
CA SER A 28 4.51 -13.87 -6.04
C SER A 28 5.54 -14.27 -4.99
N GLY A 29 5.09 -14.48 -3.75
CA GLY A 29 5.94 -14.91 -2.64
C GLY A 29 6.27 -13.78 -1.66
N VAL A 30 7.52 -13.70 -1.22
CA VAL A 30 7.99 -12.71 -0.23
C VAL A 30 8.78 -11.62 -0.94
N VAL A 31 8.17 -10.46 -1.14
CA VAL A 31 8.68 -9.42 -2.04
C VAL A 31 8.92 -8.10 -1.32
N ARG A 32 10.12 -7.52 -1.50
CA ARG A 32 10.43 -6.14 -1.10
C ARG A 32 10.70 -5.27 -2.32
N ILE A 33 10.07 -4.10 -2.39
CA ILE A 33 10.12 -3.24 -3.58
C ILE A 33 10.36 -1.79 -3.21
N VAL A 34 11.31 -1.18 -3.90
CA VAL A 34 11.44 0.26 -4.00
C VAL A 34 11.23 0.66 -5.45
N GLY A 35 10.12 1.37 -5.73
CA GLY A 35 9.81 1.69 -7.12
C GLY A 35 8.68 2.69 -7.37
N ARG A 36 8.68 3.35 -8.53
CA ARG A 36 7.66 4.38 -8.82
C ARG A 36 6.28 3.78 -9.10
N LYS A 37 6.21 2.64 -9.79
CA LYS A 37 4.96 1.97 -10.19
C LYS A 37 5.07 0.48 -9.88
N CYS A 38 4.23 -0.02 -8.98
CA CYS A 38 4.15 -1.44 -8.61
C CYS A 38 2.73 -1.96 -8.91
N LYS A 39 2.63 -3.08 -9.64
CA LYS A 39 1.35 -3.73 -9.97
C LYS A 39 1.36 -5.25 -9.80
N ALA A 40 0.24 -5.82 -9.38
CA ALA A 40 -0.05 -7.26 -9.40
C ALA A 40 0.96 -8.07 -8.58
N PHE A 41 0.73 -8.16 -7.27
CA PHE A 41 1.55 -9.00 -6.41
C PHE A 41 0.67 -9.84 -5.48
N ALA A 42 1.12 -11.06 -5.21
CA ALA A 42 0.44 -11.98 -4.30
C ALA A 42 1.43 -12.51 -3.25
N GLY A 43 0.98 -12.61 -2.00
CA GLY A 43 1.76 -13.13 -0.88
C GLY A 43 2.14 -12.05 0.13
N VAL A 44 3.40 -12.03 0.56
CA VAL A 44 3.89 -11.09 1.57
C VAL A 44 4.68 -9.98 0.87
N ALA A 45 4.21 -8.74 0.94
CA ALA A 45 4.82 -7.63 0.22
C ALA A 45 5.12 -6.41 1.10
N ARG A 46 6.33 -5.85 0.98
CA ARG A 46 6.68 -4.51 1.49
C ARG A 46 7.09 -3.60 0.35
N ILE A 47 6.42 -2.45 0.22
CA ILE A 47 6.50 -1.62 -0.98
C ILE A 47 6.61 -0.16 -0.62
N VAL A 48 7.66 0.46 -1.15
CA VAL A 48 7.81 1.92 -1.16
C VAL A 48 7.63 2.38 -2.60
N GLY A 49 6.54 3.10 -2.87
CA GLY A 49 6.28 3.53 -4.24
C GLY A 49 5.17 4.54 -4.48
N SER A 50 5.28 5.30 -5.58
CA SER A 50 4.31 6.36 -5.86
C SER A 50 2.92 5.85 -6.26
N LYS A 51 2.84 4.73 -6.97
CA LYS A 51 1.60 4.12 -7.46
C LYS A 51 1.64 2.61 -7.24
N CYS A 52 0.79 2.10 -6.36
CA CYS A 52 0.62 0.69 -6.05
C CYS A 52 -0.79 0.25 -6.46
N LYS A 53 -0.90 -0.79 -7.29
CA LYS A 53 -2.20 -1.38 -7.68
C LYS A 53 -2.23 -2.92 -7.58
N ALA A 54 -3.37 -3.47 -7.17
CA ALA A 54 -3.69 -4.90 -7.26
C ALA A 54 -2.72 -5.76 -6.46
N PHE A 55 -3.01 -5.94 -5.17
CA PHE A 55 -2.23 -6.85 -4.32
C PHE A 55 -3.14 -7.73 -3.48
N SER A 56 -2.69 -8.95 -3.22
CA SER A 56 -3.37 -9.89 -2.33
C SER A 56 -2.40 -10.46 -1.31
N GLY A 57 -2.90 -10.73 -0.09
CA GLY A 57 -2.14 -11.33 1.01
C GLY A 57 -1.80 -10.33 2.10
N VAL A 58 -0.57 -10.40 2.62
CA VAL A 58 -0.08 -9.55 3.73
C VAL A 58 0.78 -8.43 3.17
N VAL A 59 0.27 -7.20 3.18
CA VAL A 59 0.85 -6.10 2.42
C VAL A 59 1.11 -4.87 3.28
N ARG A 60 2.34 -4.34 3.19
CA ARG A 60 2.73 -3.03 3.75
C ARG A 60 3.12 -2.08 2.63
N ILE A 61 2.47 -0.93 2.56
CA ILE A 61 2.73 0.09 1.54
C ILE A 61 2.96 1.47 2.13
N VAL A 62 4.01 2.11 1.64
CA VAL A 62 4.19 3.55 1.70
C VAL A 62 4.09 4.10 0.28
N GLY A 63 3.05 4.88 0.00
CA GLY A 63 2.83 5.37 -1.36
C GLY A 63 1.73 6.40 -1.58
N ARG A 64 1.91 7.27 -2.58
CA ARG A 64 0.96 8.37 -2.82
C ARG A 64 -0.43 7.88 -3.27
N LYS A 65 -0.49 6.82 -4.07
CA LYS A 65 -1.74 6.28 -4.64
C LYS A 65 -1.75 4.75 -4.51
N CYS A 66 -2.68 4.22 -3.74
CA CYS A 66 -2.87 2.79 -3.51
C CYS A 66 -4.30 2.39 -3.95
N LYS A 67 -4.41 1.34 -4.78
CA LYS A 67 -5.70 0.82 -5.25
C LYS A 67 -5.78 -0.71 -5.23
N ALA A 68 -6.95 -1.25 -4.92
CA ALA A 68 -7.33 -2.66 -5.10
C ALA A 68 -6.43 -3.62 -4.29
N PHE A 69 -6.83 -3.90 -3.07
CA PHE A 69 -6.11 -4.82 -2.19
C PHE A 69 -7.07 -5.73 -1.46
N ALA A 70 -6.66 -6.98 -1.26
CA ALA A 70 -7.41 -7.96 -0.49
C ALA A 70 -6.49 -8.64 0.53
N GLY A 71 -6.99 -8.86 1.75
CA GLY A 71 -6.30 -9.54 2.83
C GLY A 71 -5.91 -8.61 3.97
N VAL A 72 -4.67 -8.71 4.45
CA VAL A 72 -4.17 -7.91 5.58
C VAL A 72 -3.31 -6.78 5.04
N ALA A 73 -3.73 -5.54 5.23
CA ALA A 73 -3.05 -4.38 4.63
C ALA A 73 -2.74 -3.28 5.64
N ARG A 74 -1.50 -2.76 5.62
CA ARG A 74 -1.10 -1.53 6.33
C ARG A 74 -0.57 -0.51 5.33
N ILE A 75 -1.16 0.68 5.32
CA ILE A 75 -0.96 1.63 4.23
C ILE A 75 -0.78 3.03 4.74
N VAL A 76 0.27 3.67 4.27
CA VAL A 76 0.47 5.10 4.37
C VAL A 76 0.35 5.68 2.96
N GLY A 77 -0.65 6.53 2.74
CA GLY A 77 -0.82 7.11 1.41
C GLY A 77 -1.87 8.19 1.25
N ARG A 78 -1.69 9.08 0.28
CA ARG A 78 -2.60 10.22 0.09
C ARG A 78 -3.97 9.80 -0.44
N LYS A 79 -4.00 8.82 -1.34
CA LYS A 79 -5.24 8.32 -1.98
C LYS A 79 -5.27 6.80 -1.91
N CYS A 80 -6.20 6.27 -1.14
CA CYS A 80 -6.46 4.83 -0.99
C CYS A 80 -7.87 4.52 -1.51
N LYS A 81 -8.00 3.53 -2.40
CA LYS A 81 -9.29 3.06 -2.91
C LYS A 81 -9.39 1.53 -2.97
N ALA A 82 -10.56 0.99 -2.67
CA ALA A 82 -10.94 -0.42 -2.88
C ALA A 82 -10.03 -1.39 -2.12
N PHE A 83 -10.39 -1.66 -0.87
CA PHE A 83 -9.66 -2.58 0.00
C PHE A 83 -10.65 -3.50 0.71
N SER A 84 -10.30 -4.77 0.85
CA SER A 84 -11.10 -5.74 1.60
C SER A 84 -10.23 -6.53 2.58
N GLY A 85 -10.81 -6.89 3.72
CA GLY A 85 -10.17 -7.70 4.76
C GLY A 85 -9.82 -6.89 6.01
N VAL A 86 -8.62 -7.12 6.57
CA VAL A 86 -8.15 -6.43 7.78
C VAL A 86 -7.22 -5.30 7.37
N VAL A 87 -7.70 -4.06 7.46
CA VAL A 87 -7.08 -2.93 6.77
C VAL A 87 -6.80 -1.77 7.73
N ARG A 88 -5.54 -1.31 7.78
CA ARG A 88 -5.12 -0.12 8.53
C ARG A 88 -4.56 0.94 7.59
N ILE A 89 -5.11 2.16 7.62
CA ILE A 89 -4.75 3.22 6.68
C ILE A 89 -4.50 4.53 7.38
N VAL A 90 -3.40 5.18 6.99
CA VAL A 90 -3.16 6.59 7.25
C VAL A 90 -3.19 7.32 5.91
N GLY A 91 -4.23 8.13 5.66
CA GLY A 91 -4.41 8.71 4.33
C GLY A 91 -5.41 9.85 4.19
N ARG A 92 -5.19 10.73 3.20
CA ARG A 92 -6.04 11.93 3.02
C ARG A 92 -7.42 11.60 2.46
N LYS A 93 -7.48 10.73 1.46
CA LYS A 93 -8.70 10.35 0.77
C LYS A 93 -8.77 8.83 0.70
N CYS A 94 -9.74 8.26 1.40
CA CYS A 94 -9.99 6.83 1.49
C CYS A 94 -11.40 6.57 0.93
N LYS A 95 -11.55 5.61 0.02
CA LYS A 95 -12.87 5.20 -0.52
C LYS A 95 -13.00 3.68 -0.67
N ALA A 96 -14.19 3.15 -0.41
CA ALA A 96 -14.57 1.76 -0.65
C ALA A 96 -13.69 0.76 0.13
N PHE A 97 -14.10 0.46 1.36
CA PHE A 97 -13.48 -0.54 2.21
C PHE A 97 -14.53 -1.50 2.75
N SER A 98 -14.15 -2.77 2.86
CA SER A 98 -14.94 -3.82 3.49
C SER A 98 -14.08 -4.65 4.45
N GLY A 99 -14.72 -5.26 5.45
CA GLY A 99 -14.10 -6.01 6.53
C GLY A 99 -13.73 -5.14 7.74
N MET A 100 -12.70 -5.55 8.50
CA MET A 100 -12.24 -4.82 9.68
C MET A 100 -11.29 -3.69 9.28
N VAL A 101 -11.77 -2.45 9.37
CA VAL A 101 -11.09 -1.29 8.81
C VAL A 101 -10.81 -0.23 9.87
N ARG A 102 -9.55 0.19 9.99
CA ARG A 102 -9.13 1.36 10.77
C ARG A 102 -8.52 2.42 9.86
N ILE A 103 -9.10 3.62 9.83
CA ILE A 103 -8.62 4.72 8.98
C ILE A 103 -8.36 5.98 9.80
N VAL A 104 -7.13 6.47 9.73
CA VAL A 104 -6.77 7.83 10.16
C VAL A 104 -6.68 8.72 8.93
N GLY A 105 -7.63 9.65 8.78
CA GLY A 105 -7.78 10.35 7.52
C GLY A 105 -8.55 11.67 7.55
N ARG A 106 -8.69 12.29 6.38
CA ARG A 106 -9.48 13.53 6.21
C ARG A 106 -10.85 13.30 5.58
N LYS A 107 -10.91 12.40 4.59
CA LYS A 107 -12.14 12.10 3.85
C LYS A 107 -12.21 10.59 3.64
N CYS A 108 -13.17 9.95 4.30
CA CYS A 108 -13.49 8.54 4.17
C CYS A 108 -14.92 8.42 3.63
N LYS A 109 -15.15 7.48 2.69
CA LYS A 109 -16.48 7.21 2.13
C LYS A 109 -16.60 5.71 1.83
N ALA A 110 -17.83 5.19 1.92
CA ALA A 110 -18.19 3.80 1.62
C ALA A 110 -17.34 2.81 2.42
N LEU A 111 -17.74 2.60 3.66
CA LEU A 111 -17.21 1.61 4.58
C LEU A 111 -18.35 0.62 4.84
N SER A 112 -18.12 -0.66 4.59
CA SER A 112 -19.01 -1.73 5.04
C SER A 112 -18.37 -2.44 6.23
N ASP A 113 -19.19 -3.13 7.01
CA ASP A 113 -18.77 -3.94 8.16
C ASP A 113 -18.25 -3.09 9.34
N VAL A 114 -17.14 -3.49 9.96
CA VAL A 114 -16.61 -2.85 11.16
C VAL A 114 -15.57 -1.81 10.78
N ALA A 115 -15.95 -0.53 10.90
CA ALA A 115 -15.07 0.57 10.51
C ALA A 115 -14.87 1.61 11.62
N GLU A 116 -13.61 1.78 12.02
CA GLU A 116 -13.18 2.84 12.91
C GLU A 116 -12.51 3.95 12.09
N THR A 117 -13.02 5.18 12.18
CA THR A 117 -12.43 6.30 11.47
C THR A 117 -12.08 7.46 12.40
N VAL A 118 -10.82 7.86 12.35
CA VAL A 118 -10.33 9.05 13.05
C VAL A 118 -10.13 10.15 12.02
N ALA A 119 -11.02 11.14 12.04
CA ALA A 119 -10.96 12.29 11.14
C ALA A 119 -10.01 13.37 11.70
N MET A 120 -8.83 13.55 11.08
CA MET A 120 -7.89 14.61 11.46
C MET A 120 -7.92 15.78 10.48
N LYS A 121 -8.26 16.98 10.97
CA LYS A 121 -8.24 18.24 10.20
C LYS A 121 -6.90 19.00 10.40
N GLY A 122 -6.55 19.88 9.47
CA GLY A 122 -5.46 20.86 9.67
C GLY A 122 -4.02 20.46 9.29
N LYS A 123 -3.09 21.40 9.49
CA LYS A 123 -1.68 21.34 9.05
C LYS A 123 -0.90 20.15 9.69
N LYS A 124 -1.23 19.77 10.92
CA LYS A 124 -0.61 18.66 11.69
C LYS A 124 -0.71 17.33 10.94
N PHE A 125 -1.90 16.97 10.44
CA PHE A 125 -2.09 15.74 9.65
C PHE A 125 -1.25 15.71 8.35
N ASN A 126 -1.10 16.87 7.70
CA ASN A 126 -0.28 16.96 6.49
C ASN A 126 1.20 16.74 6.79
N ARG A 127 1.70 17.22 7.95
CA ARG A 127 3.06 16.94 8.42
C ARG A 127 3.22 15.47 8.77
N MET A 128 2.28 14.89 9.51
CA MET A 128 2.28 13.46 9.86
C MET A 128 2.38 12.56 8.62
N ILE A 129 1.50 12.74 7.62
CA ILE A 129 1.56 11.93 6.39
C ILE A 129 2.89 12.14 5.66
N ARG A 130 3.40 13.37 5.56
CA ARG A 130 4.70 13.61 4.91
C ARG A 130 5.84 12.91 5.65
N ALA A 131 5.84 12.94 6.98
CA ALA A 131 6.81 12.25 7.80
C ALA A 131 6.75 10.73 7.61
N LEU A 132 5.54 10.16 7.55
CA LEU A 132 5.35 8.73 7.28
C LEU A 132 5.71 8.34 5.84
N GLU A 133 5.47 9.20 4.85
CA GLU A 133 5.93 9.01 3.46
C GLU A 133 7.46 9.07 3.35
N GLY A 134 8.13 9.89 4.17
CA GLY A 134 9.59 10.07 4.17
C GLY A 134 10.37 8.99 4.93
N LYS A 135 9.77 8.37 5.96
CA LYS A 135 10.46 7.42 6.85
C LYS A 135 10.64 5.99 6.29
N GLY A 136 10.21 5.67 5.07
CA GLY A 136 10.49 4.36 4.45
C GLY A 136 10.09 3.11 5.27
N ILE A 137 9.12 3.25 6.19
CA ILE A 137 8.72 2.18 7.13
C ILE A 137 8.00 1.03 6.42
#